data_AF-A0A3A6NN81-F1
#
_entry.id   AF-A0A3A6NN81-F1
#
_cell.length_a   1.000
_cell.length_b   1.000
_cell.length_c   1.000
_cell.angle_alpha   90.00
_cell.angle_beta   90.00
_cell.angle_gamma   90.00
#
_symmetry.space_group_name_H-M   'P 1'
#
loop_
_entity.id
_entity.type
_entity.pdbx_description
1 polymer ?
#
loop_
_entity_poly.entity_id
_entity_poly.type
_entity_poly.pdbx_seq_one_letter_code
_entity_poly.pdbx_strand_id
1 'polypeptide(L)'
;MGEKCEVALEDNYLNNLELIEKARLEWLAAISLFNNASEKELIDHAIFTLNAAERRYIFLLKEARQEKERMKKLDGEEELNKANHAQF
;
A
#
# COMPACT_ATOMS: atom_id res chain seq x y z
N MET A 1 -30.10 14.11 -11.58
CA MET A 1 -30.38 13.02 -10.61
C MET A 1 -29.42 11.92 -11.02
N GLY A 2 -28.21 11.90 -10.44
CA GLY A 2 -27.91 11.09 -9.26
C GLY A 2 -27.83 9.65 -9.75
N GLU A 3 -26.69 9.20 -10.27
CA GLU A 3 -25.64 8.56 -9.48
C GLU A 3 -24.25 8.86 -10.06
N LYS A 4 -23.43 9.59 -9.30
CA LYS A 4 -21.97 9.57 -9.41
C LYS A 4 -21.46 9.60 -7.99
N CYS A 5 -21.12 8.43 -7.44
CA CYS A 5 -20.19 8.22 -6.33
C CYS A 5 -20.41 6.81 -5.79
N GLU A 6 -19.70 5.84 -6.36
CA GLU A 6 -19.43 4.58 -5.63
C GLU A 6 -18.15 3.93 -6.14
N VAL A 7 -17.82 4.10 -7.44
CA VAL A 7 -16.74 3.35 -8.10
C VAL A 7 -15.30 3.85 -7.83
N ALA A 8 -15.09 5.03 -7.26
CA ALA A 8 -13.74 5.64 -7.22
C ALA A 8 -12.84 5.17 -6.05
N LEU A 9 -13.40 4.55 -5.01
CA LEU A 9 -12.64 4.16 -3.82
C LEU A 9 -11.99 2.78 -3.96
N GLU A 10 -12.62 1.86 -4.68
CA GLU A 10 -12.10 0.52 -4.94
C GLU A 10 -10.86 0.52 -5.83
N ASP A 11 -10.84 1.36 -6.87
CA ASP A 11 -9.71 1.50 -7.79
C ASP A 11 -8.41 1.93 -7.10
N ASN A 12 -8.49 2.79 -6.07
CA ASN A 12 -7.31 3.26 -5.35
C ASN A 12 -6.74 2.17 -4.42
N TYR A 13 -7.61 1.42 -3.74
CA TYR A 13 -7.19 0.38 -2.83
C TYR A 13 -6.61 -0.84 -3.56
N LEU A 14 -7.20 -1.21 -4.70
CA LEU A 14 -6.69 -2.27 -5.57
C LEU A 14 -5.31 -1.89 -6.13
N ASN A 15 -5.14 -0.64 -6.55
CA ASN A 15 -3.86 -0.12 -7.05
C ASN A 15 -2.78 -0.11 -5.95
N ASN A 16 -3.12 0.25 -4.71
CA ASN A 16 -2.17 0.15 -3.59
C ASN A 16 -1.76 -1.31 -3.29
N LEU A 17 -2.70 -2.26 -3.37
CA LEU A 17 -2.40 -3.68 -3.15
C LEU A 17 -1.48 -4.23 -4.25
N GLU A 18 -1.75 -3.88 -5.51
CA GLU A 18 -0.90 -4.24 -6.66
C GLU A 18 0.51 -3.65 -6.53
N LEU A 19 0.64 -2.39 -6.10
CA LEU A 19 1.93 -1.75 -5.86
C LEU A 19 2.71 -2.43 -4.73
N ILE A 20 2.04 -2.85 -3.65
CA ILE A 20 2.65 -3.60 -2.55
C ILE A 20 3.18 -4.94 -3.06
N GLU A 21 2.37 -5.68 -3.82
CA GLU A 21 2.77 -6.98 -4.36
C GLU A 21 3.91 -6.85 -5.36
N LYS A 22 3.87 -5.82 -6.22
CA LYS A 22 4.97 -5.51 -7.14
C LYS A 22 6.27 -5.22 -6.38
N ALA A 23 6.22 -4.38 -5.34
CA ALA A 23 7.40 -4.08 -4.52
C ALA A 23 7.96 -5.35 -3.84
N ARG A 24 7.08 -6.26 -3.41
CA ARG A 24 7.45 -7.55 -2.84
C ARG A 24 8.14 -8.45 -3.87
N LEU A 25 7.60 -8.54 -5.09
CA LEU A 25 8.19 -9.32 -6.18
C LEU A 25 9.56 -8.76 -6.60
N GLU A 26 9.69 -7.43 -6.70
CA GLU A 26 10.96 -6.77 -6.97
C GLU A 26 12.00 -7.07 -5.87
N TRP A 27 11.57 -7.11 -4.61
CA TRP A 27 12.43 -7.47 -3.49
C TRP A 27 12.93 -8.91 -3.61
N LEU A 28 12.04 -9.87 -3.87
CA LEU A 28 12.43 -11.28 -4.09
C LEU A 28 13.36 -11.45 -5.30
N ALA A 29 13.10 -10.72 -6.39
CA ALA A 29 13.95 -10.74 -7.58
C ALA A 29 15.35 -10.21 -7.25
N ALA A 30 15.46 -9.14 -6.46
CA ALA A 30 16.74 -8.59 -6.02
C ALA A 30 17.51 -9.56 -5.10
N ILE A 31 16.83 -10.29 -4.22
CA ILE A 31 17.44 -11.37 -3.41
C ILE A 31 17.99 -12.47 -4.32
N SER A 32 17.19 -12.91 -5.30
CA SER A 32 17.61 -13.92 -6.27
C SER A 32 18.81 -13.44 -7.10
N LEU A 33 18.80 -12.18 -7.54
CA LEU A 33 19.92 -11.57 -8.25
C LEU A 33 21.18 -11.55 -7.38
N PHE A 34 21.08 -11.10 -6.13
CA PHE A 34 22.21 -11.07 -5.20
C PHE A 34 22.82 -12.45 -4.97
N ASN A 35 21.97 -13.47 -4.80
CA ASN A 35 22.42 -14.85 -4.56
C ASN A 35 23.11 -15.49 -5.77
N ASN A 36 22.75 -15.08 -6.99
CA ASN A 36 23.32 -15.61 -8.23
C ASN A 36 24.44 -14.71 -8.81
N ALA A 37 24.56 -13.47 -8.34
CA ALA A 37 25.57 -12.54 -8.82
C ALA A 37 26.96 -12.95 -8.33
N SER A 38 27.88 -13.14 -9.28
CA SER A 38 29.29 -13.44 -9.01
C SER A 38 30.20 -12.25 -9.30
N GLU A 39 29.74 -11.32 -10.15
CA GLU A 39 30.48 -10.12 -10.50
C GLU A 39 30.20 -9.01 -9.51
N LYS A 40 31.25 -8.29 -9.08
CA LYS A 40 31.14 -7.22 -8.08
C LYS A 40 30.11 -6.15 -8.48
N GLU A 41 30.08 -5.75 -9.74
CA GLU A 41 29.16 -4.73 -10.25
C GLU A 41 27.69 -5.20 -10.17
N LEU A 42 27.44 -6.48 -10.45
CA LEU A 42 26.11 -7.08 -10.34
C LEU A 42 25.68 -7.22 -8.87
N ILE A 43 26.61 -7.51 -7.96
CA ILE A 43 26.35 -7.54 -6.52
C ILE A 43 25.97 -6.14 -6.02
N ASP A 44 26.75 -5.12 -6.39
CA ASP A 44 26.48 -3.73 -6.00
C ASP A 44 25.10 -3.28 -6.52
N HIS A 45 24.76 -3.61 -7.77
CA HIS A 45 23.43 -3.38 -8.33
C HIS A 45 22.34 -4.12 -7.54
N ALA A 46 22.53 -5.41 -7.24
CA ALA A 46 21.56 -6.21 -6.50
C ALA A 46 21.29 -5.65 -5.10
N ILE A 47 22.33 -5.22 -4.37
CA ILE A 47 22.20 -4.55 -3.06
C ILE A 47 21.40 -3.26 -3.19
N PHE A 48 21.69 -2.44 -4.20
CA PHE A 48 20.96 -1.20 -4.44
C PHE A 48 19.47 -1.46 -4.72
N THR A 49 19.17 -2.42 -5.61
CA THR A 49 17.79 -2.80 -5.94
C THR A 49 17.06 -3.36 -4.72
N LEU A 50 17.73 -4.19 -3.92
CA LEU A 50 17.18 -4.78 -2.69
C LEU A 50 16.72 -3.69 -1.71
N ASN A 51 17.61 -2.76 -1.39
CA ASN A 51 17.34 -1.66 -0.46
C ASN A 51 16.23 -0.72 -0.98
N ALA A 52 16.18 -0.48 -2.29
CA ALA A 52 15.15 0.34 -2.90
C ALA A 52 13.77 -0.35 -2.81
N ALA A 53 13.70 -1.64 -3.13
CA ALA A 53 12.46 -2.42 -3.09
C ALA A 53 11.93 -2.57 -1.65
N GLU A 54 12.81 -2.83 -0.68
CA GLU A 54 12.45 -2.90 0.75
C GLU A 54 11.83 -1.59 1.23
N ARG A 55 12.48 -0.45 0.95
CA ARG A 55 11.98 0.87 1.35
C ARG A 55 10.62 1.18 0.73
N ARG A 56 10.43 0.85 -0.56
CA ARG A 56 9.14 0.99 -1.25
C ARG A 56 8.06 0.14 -0.58
N TYR A 57 8.34 -1.13 -0.32
CA TYR A 57 7.41 -2.05 0.31
C TYR A 57 6.98 -1.58 1.71
N ILE A 58 7.94 -1.19 2.56
CA ILE A 58 7.66 -0.67 3.90
C ILE A 58 6.82 0.61 3.86
N PHE A 59 7.12 1.52 2.93
CA PHE A 59 6.35 2.75 2.75
C PHE A 59 4.89 2.46 2.40
N LEU A 60 4.65 1.62 1.38
CA LEU A 60 3.30 1.28 0.95
C LEU A 60 2.49 0.56 2.03
N LEU A 61 3.13 -0.31 2.84
CA LEU A 61 2.47 -0.94 3.99
C LEU A 61 2.06 0.07 5.07
N LYS A 62 2.88 1.11 5.29
CA LYS A 62 2.54 2.19 6.25
C LYS A 62 1.36 3.01 5.73
N GLU A 63 1.37 3.38 4.45
CA GLU A 63 0.27 4.11 3.82
C GLU A 63 -1.04 3.30 3.89
N ALA A 64 -1.03 2.02 3.52
CA ALA A 64 -2.21 1.16 3.59
C ALA A 64 -2.77 1.03 5.01
N ARG A 65 -1.90 0.95 6.03
CA ARG A 65 -2.33 0.94 7.45
C ARG A 65 -2.93 2.27 7.87
N GLN A 66 -2.32 3.38 7.49
CA GLN A 66 -2.84 4.70 7.82
C GLN A 66 -4.20 4.94 7.17
N GLU A 67 -4.36 4.52 5.92
CA GLU A 67 -5.62 4.63 5.20
C GLU A 67 -6.72 3.80 5.86
N LYS A 68 -6.40 2.55 6.25
CA LYS A 68 -7.31 1.71 7.02
C LYS A 68 -7.73 2.36 8.35
N GLU A 69 -6.80 3.00 9.07
CA GLU A 69 -7.13 3.69 10.31
C GLU A 69 -7.92 4.99 10.08
N ARG A 70 -7.75 5.69 8.96
CA ARG A 70 -8.60 6.82 8.57
C ARG A 70 -10.02 6.37 8.28
N MET A 71 -10.19 5.30 7.51
CA MET A 71 -11.50 4.73 7.19
C MET A 71 -12.28 4.36 8.46
N LYS A 72 -11.66 3.67 9.42
CA LYS A 72 -12.29 3.33 10.71
C LYS A 72 -12.79 4.53 11.52
N LYS A 73 -12.09 5.67 11.45
CA LYS A 73 -12.48 6.88 12.19
C LYS A 73 -13.71 7.54 11.59
N LEU A 74 -13.82 7.51 10.26
CA LEU A 74 -14.99 8.01 9.54
C LEU A 74 -16.24 7.21 9.88
N ASP A 75 -16.13 5.87 9.98
CA ASP A 75 -17.24 5.00 10.36
C ASP A 75 -17.75 5.31 11.79
N GLY A 76 -16.84 5.61 12.72
CA GLY A 76 -17.21 5.95 14.11
C GLY A 76 -17.87 7.33 14.27
N GLU A 77 -17.47 8.32 13.45
CA GLU A 77 -18.07 9.66 13.46
C GLU A 77 -19.46 9.68 12.80
N GLU A 78 -19.69 8.84 11.80
CA GLU A 78 -21.00 8.68 11.16
C GLU A 78 -22.05 8.08 12.10
N GLU A 79 -21.68 7.11 12.94
CA GLU A 79 -22.59 6.54 13.94
C GLU A 79 -22.96 7.55 15.03
N LEU A 80 -22.00 8.35 15.50
CA LEU A 80 -22.25 9.43 16.46
C LEU A 80 -23.16 10.53 15.89
N ASN A 81 -22.97 10.91 14.62
CA ASN A 81 -23.83 11.89 13.97
C ASN A 81 -25.24 11.36 13.69
N LYS A 82 -25.40 10.07 13.33
CA LYS A 82 -26.72 9.42 13.21
C LYS A 82 -27.42 9.30 14.56
N ALA A 83 -26.70 8.98 15.63
CA ALA A 83 -27.25 8.91 16.99
C ALA A 83 -27.72 10.29 17.49
N ASN A 84 -26.99 11.36 17.18
CA ASN A 84 -27.38 12.72 17.52
C ASN A 84 -28.57 13.23 16.68
N HIS A 85 -28.70 12.79 15.42
CA HIS A 85 -29.85 13.15 14.58
C HIS A 85 -31.13 12.38 14.96
N ALA A 86 -31.03 11.17 15.51
CA ALA A 86 -32.17 10.38 15.97
C ALA A 86 -32.72 10.80 17.36
N GLN A 87 -32.08 11.78 18.03
CA GLN A 87 -32.49 12.31 19.33
C GLN A 87 -33.35 13.58 19.24
N PHE A 88 -33.74 14.03 18.04
CA PHE A 88 -34.71 15.10 17.78
C PHE A 88 -35.87 14.60 16.93
#